data_AF-A0A3M2CKU3-F1
#
_entry.id   AF-A0A3M2CKU3-F1
#
_cell.length_a   1.000
_cell.length_b   1.000
_cell.length_c   1.000
_cell.angle_alpha   90.00
_cell.angle_beta   90.00
_cell.angle_gamma   90.00
#
_symmetry.space_group_name_H-M   'P 1'
#
loop_
_entity.id
_entity.type
_entity.pdbx_description
1 polymer ?
#
loop_
_entity_poly.entity_id
_entity_poly.type
_entity_poly.pdbx_seq_one_letter_code
_entity_poly.pdbx_strand_id
1 'polypeptide(L)'
;MDVLTAAAAGEAALAERGYVISRREGTAGRMVVVGRTPAAGWRRHTDRTVTFRAIRRMRGVRVEVVISPLPNEAESRAVLAAALGRVGG
;
A
#
# COMPACT_ATOMS: atom_id res chain seq x y z
N MET A 1 -16.48 1.04 5.23
CA MET A 1 -15.01 0.92 5.30
C MET A 1 -14.42 2.09 6.08
N ASP A 2 -13.74 1.81 7.18
CA ASP A 2 -12.94 2.77 7.94
C ASP A 2 -11.46 2.75 7.48
N VAL A 3 -10.67 3.70 7.97
CA VAL A 3 -9.27 3.90 7.57
C VAL A 3 -8.36 2.78 8.05
N LEU A 4 -8.62 2.20 9.22
CA LEU A 4 -7.78 1.12 9.76
C LEU A 4 -7.98 -0.14 8.95
N THR A 5 -9.22 -0.47 8.59
CA THR A 5 -9.52 -1.60 7.69
C THR A 5 -8.87 -1.40 6.32
N ALA A 6 -8.94 -0.19 5.75
CA ALA A 6 -8.28 0.13 4.49
C ALA A 6 -6.74 -0.04 4.56
N ALA A 7 -6.14 0.38 5.66
CA ALA A 7 -4.69 0.26 5.88
C ALA A 7 -4.27 -1.20 6.06
N ALA A 8 -5.03 -1.99 6.82
CA ALA A 8 -4.79 -3.42 6.97
C ALA A 8 -4.90 -4.18 5.64
N ALA A 9 -5.89 -3.83 4.81
CA ALA A 9 -6.04 -4.38 3.47
C ALA A 9 -4.84 -4.02 2.56
N GLY A 10 -4.36 -2.77 2.64
CA GLY A 10 -3.14 -2.34 1.93
C GLY A 10 -1.88 -3.07 2.40
N GLU A 11 -1.73 -3.26 3.72
CA GLU A 11 -0.62 -4.01 4.31
C GLU A 11 -0.60 -5.46 3.83
N ALA A 12 -1.76 -6.14 3.86
CA ALA A 12 -1.89 -7.50 3.34
C ALA A 12 -1.57 -7.58 1.83
N ALA A 13 -2.08 -6.63 1.03
CA ALA A 13 -1.81 -6.56 -0.40
C ALA A 13 -0.32 -6.36 -0.71
N LEU A 14 0.41 -5.62 0.14
CA LEU A 14 1.85 -5.46 0.02
C LEU A 14 2.60 -6.76 0.42
N ALA A 15 2.22 -7.38 1.53
CA ALA A 15 2.86 -8.60 2.01
C ALA A 15 2.75 -9.75 1.01
N GLU A 16 1.59 -9.96 0.40
CA GLU A 16 1.37 -11.01 -0.62
C GLU A 16 2.20 -10.83 -1.88
N ARG A 17 2.51 -9.58 -2.21
CA ARG A 17 3.38 -9.25 -3.35
C ARG A 17 4.87 -9.33 -2.98
N GLY A 18 5.17 -9.72 -1.75
CA GLY A 18 6.52 -9.90 -1.25
C GLY A 18 7.20 -8.62 -0.77
N TYR A 19 6.49 -7.50 -0.63
CA TYR A 19 7.08 -6.31 -0.01
C TYR A 19 7.22 -6.52 1.49
N VAL A 20 8.36 -6.08 2.01
CA VAL A 20 8.63 -6.02 3.45
C VAL A 20 8.08 -4.70 3.99
N ILE A 21 7.15 -4.78 4.93
CA ILE A 21 6.59 -3.60 5.59
C ILE A 21 7.69 -2.95 6.45
N SER A 22 8.08 -1.75 6.08
CA SER A 22 9.16 -0.99 6.73
C SER A 22 8.65 0.08 7.69
N ARG A 23 7.43 0.59 7.46
CA ARG A 23 6.82 1.62 8.30
C ARG A 23 5.30 1.49 8.27
N ARG A 24 4.68 1.65 9.42
CA ARG A 24 3.24 1.84 9.58
C ARG A 24 3.01 2.96 10.56
N GLU A 25 2.31 3.99 10.13
CA GLU A 25 2.04 5.17 10.96
C GLU A 25 0.70 5.80 10.61
N GLY A 26 0.10 6.48 11.56
CA GLY A 26 -1.11 7.26 11.32
C GLY A 26 -2.07 7.29 12.50
N THR A 27 -3.25 7.81 12.23
CA THR A 27 -4.39 7.96 13.13
C THR A 27 -5.64 7.30 12.53
N ALA A 28 -6.73 7.23 13.29
CA ALA A 28 -8.02 6.74 12.80
C ALA A 28 -8.58 7.54 11.59
N GLY A 29 -8.08 8.75 11.33
CA GLY A 29 -8.45 9.56 10.18
C GLY A 29 -7.51 9.45 8.97
N ARG A 30 -6.29 8.94 9.18
CA ARG A 30 -5.26 8.82 8.12
C ARG A 30 -4.23 7.77 8.50
N MET A 31 -4.01 6.78 7.64
CA MET A 31 -2.96 5.77 7.80
C MET A 31 -2.02 5.76 6.60
N VAL A 32 -0.75 5.51 6.86
CA VAL A 32 0.30 5.31 5.86
C VAL A 32 1.03 4.01 6.17
N VAL A 33 1.17 3.17 5.15
CA VAL A 33 1.92 1.91 5.18
C VAL A 33 2.98 1.98 4.08
N VAL A 34 4.22 1.69 4.44
CA VAL A 34 5.36 1.75 3.51
C VAL A 34 5.98 0.37 3.38
N GLY A 35 5.83 -0.25 2.21
CA GLY A 35 6.50 -1.50 1.84
C GLY A 35 7.79 -1.24 1.05
N ARG A 36 8.79 -2.09 1.23
CA ARG A 36 10.04 -2.11 0.47
C ARG A 36 10.23 -3.44 -0.23
N THR A 37 10.87 -3.46 -1.39
CA THR A 37 11.28 -4.72 -2.02
C THR A 37 12.24 -5.52 -1.12
N PRO A 38 12.12 -6.85 -1.06
CA PRO A 38 12.98 -7.69 -0.24
C PRO A 38 14.41 -7.69 -0.80
N ALA A 39 15.40 -7.56 0.08
CA ALA A 39 16.82 -7.51 -0.29
C ALA A 39 17.31 -8.75 -1.06
N ALA A 40 16.63 -9.89 -0.94
CA ALA A 40 17.01 -11.14 -1.60
C ALA A 40 16.73 -11.17 -3.12
N GLY A 41 16.08 -10.15 -3.68
CA GLY A 41 15.70 -10.06 -5.11
C GLY A 41 16.71 -9.36 -6.02
N TRP A 42 17.99 -9.24 -5.62
CA TRP A 42 19.08 -8.46 -6.25
C TRP A 42 19.34 -8.63 -7.77
N ARG A 43 18.56 -9.45 -8.49
CA ARG A 43 18.69 -9.60 -9.94
C ARG A 43 17.93 -8.56 -10.77
N ARG A 44 17.14 -7.66 -10.17
CA ARG A 44 16.54 -6.53 -10.90
C ARG A 44 16.67 -5.24 -10.09
N HIS A 45 17.76 -4.53 -10.37
CA HIS A 45 18.07 -3.15 -9.97
C HIS A 45 16.81 -2.28 -9.87
N THR A 46 16.26 -2.07 -8.66
CA THR A 46 15.95 -0.77 -8.04
C THR A 46 15.26 -1.10 -6.71
N ASP A 47 15.79 -0.67 -5.57
CA ASP A 47 15.02 -0.71 -4.32
C ASP A 47 13.76 0.15 -4.49
N ARG A 48 12.59 -0.51 -4.49
CA ARG A 48 11.31 0.19 -4.62
C ARG A 48 10.67 0.35 -3.28
N THR A 49 10.14 1.54 -3.06
CA THR A 49 9.30 1.86 -1.92
C THR A 49 7.88 2.05 -2.41
N VAL A 50 6.94 1.28 -1.85
CA VAL A 50 5.51 1.43 -2.10
C VAL A 50 4.88 2.08 -0.89
N THR A 51 4.34 3.28 -1.07
CA THR A 51 3.60 4.02 -0.06
C THR A 51 2.12 3.85 -0.31
N PHE A 52 1.45 3.14 0.59
CA PHE A 52 0.01 2.98 0.62
C PHE A 52 -0.59 3.95 1.65
N ARG A 53 -1.52 4.79 1.23
CA ARG A 53 -2.13 5.82 2.08
C ARG A 53 -3.65 5.68 2.07
N ALA A 54 -4.25 5.57 3.25
CA ALA A 54 -5.69 5.60 3.45
C ALA A 54 -6.08 6.87 4.22
N ILE A 55 -7.05 7.65 3.73
CA ILE A 55 -7.49 8.92 4.34
C ILE A 55 -9.01 8.97 4.41
N ARG A 56 -9.55 9.32 5.59
CA ARG A 56 -10.96 9.66 5.76
C ARG A 56 -11.28 10.96 4.99
N ARG A 57 -12.33 10.93 4.18
CA ARG A 57 -12.95 12.07 3.51
C ARG A 57 -14.42 12.16 3.91
N MET A 58 -15.07 13.30 3.67
CA MET A 58 -16.49 13.50 4.01
C MET A 58 -17.41 12.41 3.44
N ARG A 59 -17.08 11.84 2.28
CA ARG A 59 -17.86 10.79 1.59
C ARG A 59 -17.27 9.37 1.69
N GLY A 60 -16.32 9.11 2.60
CA GLY A 60 -15.77 7.76 2.78
C GLY A 60 -14.26 7.73 3.03
N VAL A 61 -13.57 6.73 2.47
CA VAL A 61 -12.11 6.58 2.58
C VAL A 61 -11.49 6.67 1.18
N ARG A 62 -10.50 7.53 1.02
CA ARG A 62 -9.65 7.62 -0.18
C ARG A 62 -8.40 6.80 0.03
N VAL A 63 -8.04 5.96 -0.95
CA VAL A 63 -6.81 5.19 -0.96
C VAL A 63 -5.90 5.71 -2.07
N GLU A 64 -4.61 5.85 -1.78
CA GLU A 64 -3.58 6.29 -2.72
C GLU A 64 -2.37 5.36 -2.62
N VAL A 65 -1.79 4.98 -3.76
CA VAL A 65 -0.61 4.12 -3.84
C VAL A 65 0.44 4.83 -4.68
N VAL A 66 1.63 5.03 -4.11
CA VAL A 66 2.76 5.69 -4.76
C VAL A 66 3.96 4.76 -4.74
N ILE A 67 4.65 4.63 -5.87
CA ILE A 67 5.85 3.81 -6.01
C ILE A 67 7.03 4.72 -6.34
N SER A 68 8.14 4.51 -5.64
CA SER A 68 9.38 5.28 -5.77
C SER A 68 10.57 4.31 -5.90
N PRO A 69 11.68 4.69 -6.55
CA PRO A 69 11.96 6.03 -7.11
C PRO A 69 11.28 6.31 -8.46
N LEU A 70 10.86 5.28 -9.19
CA LEU A 70 10.17 5.42 -10.47
C LEU A 70 8.68 5.11 -10.30
N PRO A 71 7.77 6.01 -10.70
CA PRO A 71 6.34 5.72 -10.73
C PRO A 71 6.06 4.48 -11.59
N ASN A 72 5.20 3.59 -11.09
CA ASN A 72 4.74 2.42 -11.84
C ASN A 72 3.23 2.27 -11.67
N GLU A 73 2.46 2.77 -12.65
CA GLU A 73 1.01 2.79 -12.57
C GLU A 73 0.39 1.38 -12.52
N ALA A 74 0.94 0.44 -13.30
CA ALA A 74 0.43 -0.94 -13.33
C ALA A 74 0.57 -1.62 -11.97
N GLU A 75 1.73 -1.44 -11.32
CA GLU A 75 2.01 -1.99 -10.00
C GLU A 75 1.18 -1.28 -8.91
N SER A 76 1.04 0.05 -8.98
CA SER A 76 0.15 0.80 -8.08
C SER A 76 -1.31 0.35 -8.19
N ARG A 77 -1.80 0.14 -9.41
CA ARG A 77 -3.17 -0.33 -9.67
C ARG A 77 -3.37 -1.76 -9.17
N ALA A 78 -2.37 -2.63 -9.32
CA ALA A 78 -2.42 -4.00 -8.81
C ALA A 78 -2.49 -4.04 -7.26
N VAL A 79 -1.68 -3.22 -6.58
CA VAL A 79 -1.74 -3.07 -5.11
C VAL A 79 -3.09 -2.51 -4.68
N LEU A 80 -3.60 -1.49 -5.37
CA LEU A 80 -4.90 -0.91 -5.08
C LEU A 80 -6.04 -1.91 -5.27
N ALA A 81 -6.07 -2.64 -6.38
CA ALA A 81 -7.10 -3.64 -6.67
C ALA A 81 -7.08 -4.78 -5.64
N ALA A 82 -5.89 -5.26 -5.27
CA ALA A 82 -5.74 -6.27 -4.22
C ALA A 82 -6.22 -5.77 -2.85
N ALA A 83 -5.94 -4.52 -2.50
CA ALA A 83 -6.45 -3.92 -1.27
C ALA A 83 -7.97 -3.77 -1.31
N LEU A 84 -8.54 -3.24 -2.41
CA LEU A 84 -9.99 -3.04 -2.56
C LEU A 84 -10.78 -4.35 -2.55
N GLY A 85 -10.26 -5.41 -3.18
CA GLY A 85 -10.88 -6.74 -3.17
C GLY A 85 -11.03 -7.33 -1.77
N ARG A 86 -10.26 -6.86 -0.77
CA ARG A 86 -10.36 -7.28 0.63
C ARG A 86 -11.36 -6.48 1.45
N VAL A 87 -11.79 -5.32 0.97
CA VAL A 87 -12.71 -4.42 1.69
C VAL A 87 -14.10 -4.38 1.09
N GLY A 88 -14.27 -4.94 -0.11
CA GLY A 88 -15.55 -5.04 -0.82
C GLY A 88 -16.13 -6.45 -0.88
N GLY A 89 -15.67 -7.37 -0.02
CA GLY A 89 -16.27 -8.69 0.21
C GLY A 89 -17.23 -8.67 1.40
#